data_AF-A0A1E5KUY9-F1
#
_entry.id   AF-A0A1E5KUY9-F1
#
_cell.length_a   1.000
_cell.length_b   1.000
_cell.length_c   1.000
_cell.angle_alpha   90.00
_cell.angle_beta   90.00
_cell.angle_gamma   90.00
#
_symmetry.space_group_name_H-M   'P 1'
#
loop_
_entity.id
_entity.type
_entity.pdbx_description
1 polymer ?
#
loop_
_entity_poly.entity_id
_entity_poly.type
_entity_poly.pdbx_seq_one_letter_code
_entity_poly.pdbx_strand_id
1 'polypeptide(L)'
;MFKIGLLDNYNKNDLDTKQTFDTRCEIYHLSKETVINQLSMIDGLVMHYRENAEKSELYEQVVIIRNVSVIPIWVVSEVMSSRERLTFLKLGVLVIIKKGIFDEELSLSLVNALKIVDHRRTITNTRILSQSKNIEIIDSNCSIRFKEGQIVHLTRLEFQLILELAKEPNKAVSYEELTTLIWSDSVPKGDIYRLANLVFNVRKKLREENIDPSIIKTIRSRGYMLTE
;
A
#
# COMPACT_ATOMS: atom_id res chain seq x y z
N MET A 1 14.24 -7.20 0.46
CA MET A 1 13.98 -8.42 -0.33
C MET A 1 12.49 -8.70 -0.22
N PHE A 2 11.79 -8.96 -1.32
CA PHE A 2 10.35 -9.17 -1.30
C PHE A 2 10.02 -10.55 -0.76
N LYS A 3 9.05 -10.66 0.13
CA LYS A 3 8.63 -11.93 0.73
C LYS A 3 7.47 -12.51 -0.05
N ILE A 4 7.68 -13.60 -0.76
CA ILE A 4 6.64 -14.27 -1.55
C ILE A 4 6.17 -15.52 -0.82
N GLY A 5 4.89 -15.55 -0.47
CA GLY A 5 4.24 -16.74 0.03
C GLY A 5 3.96 -17.71 -1.10
N LEU A 6 4.33 -18.97 -0.95
CA LEU A 6 3.95 -20.05 -1.83
C LEU A 6 2.98 -20.97 -1.10
N LEU A 7 1.73 -20.96 -1.55
CA LEU A 7 0.69 -21.83 -1.05
C LEU A 7 0.57 -23.02 -2.00
N ASP A 8 1.18 -24.14 -1.61
CA ASP A 8 0.90 -25.43 -2.23
C ASP A 8 -0.23 -26.08 -1.43
N ASN A 9 -1.40 -26.19 -2.05
CA ASN A 9 -2.57 -26.75 -1.41
C ASN A 9 -2.52 -28.28 -1.27
N TYR A 10 -1.52 -28.97 -1.86
CA TYR A 10 -1.59 -30.43 -1.99
C TYR A 10 -0.28 -31.22 -1.77
N ASN A 11 0.93 -30.61 -1.77
CA ASN A 11 2.13 -31.19 -1.11
C ASN A 11 3.36 -30.27 -1.11
N LYS A 12 4.12 -30.25 0.01
CA LYS A 12 5.48 -29.67 0.07
C LYS A 12 6.41 -30.47 -0.85
N ASN A 13 7.05 -29.82 -1.84
CA ASN A 13 8.38 -30.15 -2.41
C ASN A 13 8.53 -30.11 -3.94
N ASP A 14 7.55 -29.65 -4.72
CA ASP A 14 7.61 -29.86 -6.18
C ASP A 14 7.70 -28.60 -7.04
N LEU A 15 8.07 -27.47 -6.43
CA LEU A 15 8.41 -26.27 -7.18
C LEU A 15 9.88 -26.02 -6.98
N ASP A 16 10.64 -26.21 -8.05
CA ASP A 16 12.07 -25.91 -8.17
C ASP A 16 12.26 -24.38 -8.11
N THR A 17 11.95 -23.86 -6.93
CA THR A 17 11.68 -22.45 -6.58
C THR A 17 12.92 -21.58 -6.73
N LYS A 18 14.10 -22.17 -6.87
CA LYS A 18 15.37 -21.44 -6.99
C LYS A 18 15.65 -20.92 -8.40
N GLN A 19 15.04 -21.49 -9.45
CA GLN A 19 15.30 -21.04 -10.83
C GLN A 19 14.30 -19.98 -11.34
N THR A 20 13.06 -20.01 -10.84
CA THR A 20 11.95 -19.17 -11.35
C THR A 20 11.96 -17.74 -10.79
N PHE A 21 12.48 -17.52 -9.58
CA PHE A 21 12.35 -16.25 -8.88
C PHE A 21 13.65 -15.46 -8.90
N ASP A 22 13.55 -14.18 -9.28
CA ASP A 22 14.65 -13.21 -9.23
C ASP A 22 15.31 -13.18 -7.83
N THR A 23 16.63 -12.95 -7.79
CA THR A 23 17.50 -12.80 -6.61
C THR A 23 17.01 -11.80 -5.54
N ARG A 24 15.93 -11.05 -5.82
CA ARG A 24 15.30 -10.07 -4.94
C ARG A 24 14.10 -10.61 -4.15
N CYS A 25 13.75 -11.88 -4.30
CA CYS A 25 12.61 -12.51 -3.63
C CYS A 25 13.05 -13.60 -2.64
N GLU A 26 12.51 -13.55 -1.42
CA GLU A 26 12.55 -14.64 -0.44
C GLU A 26 11.24 -15.43 -0.51
N ILE A 27 11.32 -16.75 -0.58
CA ILE A 27 10.15 -17.62 -0.74
C ILE A 27 9.81 -18.28 0.59
N TYR A 28 8.54 -18.19 0.98
CA TYR A 28 8.00 -18.76 2.21
C TYR A 28 6.91 -19.77 1.86
N HIS A 29 7.09 -21.04 2.24
CA HIS A 29 6.05 -22.04 2.05
C HIS A 29 4.97 -21.88 3.13
N LEU A 30 3.73 -21.65 2.69
CA LEU A 30 2.57 -21.45 3.54
C LEU A 30 1.66 -22.67 3.46
N SER A 31 0.99 -23.00 4.56
CA SER A 31 -0.09 -23.99 4.57
C SER A 31 -1.45 -23.29 4.51
N LYS A 32 -2.48 -24.01 4.06
CA LYS A 32 -3.86 -23.50 4.03
C LYS A 32 -4.34 -22.95 5.38
N GLU A 33 -3.94 -23.60 6.48
CA GLU A 33 -4.33 -23.22 7.84
C GLU A 33 -3.63 -21.95 8.34
N THR A 34 -2.41 -21.71 7.87
CA THR A 34 -1.55 -20.63 8.38
C THR A 34 -1.56 -19.39 7.48
N VAL A 35 -2.01 -19.54 6.22
CA VAL A 35 -1.91 -18.49 5.19
C VAL A 35 -2.48 -17.17 5.70
N ILE A 36 -3.69 -17.16 6.27
CA ILE A 36 -4.39 -15.93 6.73
C ILE A 36 -3.55 -15.17 7.77
N ASN A 37 -2.99 -15.88 8.75
CA ASN A 37 -2.20 -15.27 9.83
C ASN A 37 -0.84 -14.75 9.33
N GLN A 38 -0.36 -15.26 8.19
CA GLN A 38 0.94 -14.92 7.62
C GLN A 38 0.83 -13.95 6.43
N LEU A 39 -0.38 -13.55 6.02
CA LEU A 39 -0.60 -12.58 4.93
C LEU A 39 0.07 -11.23 5.20
N SER A 40 0.18 -10.80 6.46
CA SER A 40 0.83 -9.55 6.85
C SER A 40 2.36 -9.59 6.72
N MET A 41 2.94 -10.79 6.69
CA MET A 41 4.38 -11.01 6.63
C MET A 41 4.90 -11.19 5.20
N ILE A 42 4.01 -11.24 4.21
CA ILE A 42 4.34 -11.46 2.80
C ILE A 42 3.89 -10.27 1.94
N ASP A 43 4.53 -10.13 0.80
CA ASP A 43 4.33 -9.05 -0.17
C ASP A 43 3.52 -9.50 -1.37
N GLY A 44 3.37 -10.82 -1.54
CA GLY A 44 2.67 -11.45 -2.64
C GLY A 44 2.45 -12.94 -2.36
N LEU A 45 1.46 -13.52 -3.03
CA LEU A 45 1.07 -14.92 -2.85
C LEU A 45 1.00 -15.64 -4.19
N VAL A 46 1.71 -16.75 -4.30
CA VAL A 46 1.63 -17.67 -5.43
C VAL A 46 0.87 -18.92 -4.96
N MET A 47 -0.26 -19.20 -5.60
CA MET A 47 -1.09 -20.36 -5.32
C MET A 47 -0.91 -21.40 -6.42
N HIS A 48 -0.62 -22.64 -6.05
CA HIS A 48 -0.44 -23.72 -6.99
C HIS A 48 -1.74 -24.53 -7.13
N TYR A 49 -2.20 -24.69 -8.37
CA TYR A 49 -3.38 -25.45 -8.75
C TYR A 49 -2.95 -26.73 -9.47
N ARG A 50 -3.39 -27.89 -8.95
CA ARG A 50 -3.15 -29.22 -9.54
C ARG A 50 -4.46 -29.83 -10.05
N GLU A 51 -4.38 -30.71 -11.04
CA GLU A 51 -5.54 -31.24 -11.77
C GLU A 51 -6.53 -32.03 -10.89
N ASN A 52 -6.05 -32.65 -9.80
CA ASN A 52 -6.87 -33.41 -8.84
C ASN A 52 -7.47 -32.55 -7.71
N ALA A 53 -7.28 -31.23 -7.74
CA ALA A 53 -7.77 -30.34 -6.71
C ALA A 53 -9.25 -29.97 -6.90
N GLU A 54 -10.01 -29.92 -5.80
CA GLU A 54 -11.34 -29.34 -5.81
C GLU A 54 -11.26 -27.85 -6.15
N LYS A 55 -11.70 -27.50 -7.36
CA LYS A 55 -11.68 -26.13 -7.89
C LYS A 55 -12.40 -25.14 -6.99
N SER A 56 -13.48 -25.60 -6.34
CA SER A 56 -14.27 -24.85 -5.34
C SER A 56 -13.40 -24.33 -4.20
N GLU A 57 -12.52 -25.18 -3.68
CA GLU A 57 -11.66 -24.87 -2.53
C GLU A 57 -10.67 -23.75 -2.87
N LEU A 58 -10.12 -23.75 -4.08
CA LEU A 58 -9.18 -22.71 -4.51
C LEU A 58 -9.89 -21.36 -4.73
N TYR A 59 -11.09 -21.37 -5.32
CA TYR A 59 -11.88 -20.15 -5.45
C TYR A 59 -12.26 -19.57 -4.09
N GLU A 60 -12.69 -20.43 -3.17
CA GLU A 60 -13.03 -20.05 -1.80
C GLU A 60 -11.83 -19.41 -1.09
N GLN A 61 -10.65 -20.00 -1.21
CA GLN A 61 -9.43 -19.43 -0.64
C GLN A 61 -9.11 -18.04 -1.21
N VAL A 62 -9.20 -17.86 -2.54
CA VAL A 62 -8.96 -16.54 -3.15
C VAL A 62 -9.94 -15.52 -2.60
N VAL A 63 -11.22 -15.86 -2.47
CA VAL A 63 -12.25 -14.99 -1.90
C VAL A 63 -11.93 -14.63 -0.44
N ILE A 64 -11.61 -15.62 0.39
CA ILE A 64 -11.27 -15.40 1.81
C ILE A 64 -10.06 -14.46 1.92
N ILE A 65 -9.00 -14.72 1.15
CA ILE A 65 -7.78 -13.91 1.18
C ILE A 65 -8.06 -12.49 0.70
N ARG A 66 -8.87 -12.32 -0.34
CA ARG A 66 -9.25 -11.00 -0.89
C ARG A 66 -10.10 -10.16 0.06
N ASN A 67 -10.90 -10.80 0.91
CA ASN A 67 -11.67 -10.10 1.95
C ASN A 67 -10.79 -9.51 3.06
N VAL A 68 -9.59 -10.07 3.27
CA VAL A 68 -8.69 -9.65 4.37
C VAL A 68 -7.40 -8.99 3.88
N SER A 69 -7.07 -9.11 2.58
CA SER A 69 -5.79 -8.64 2.04
C SER A 69 -5.85 -8.24 0.57
N VAL A 70 -5.06 -7.21 0.25
CA VAL A 70 -4.88 -6.66 -1.09
C VAL A 70 -3.55 -7.08 -1.74
N ILE A 71 -2.81 -8.02 -1.14
CA ILE A 71 -1.55 -8.51 -1.72
C ILE A 71 -1.79 -9.07 -3.13
N PRO A 72 -0.87 -8.89 -4.08
CA PRO A 72 -0.99 -9.51 -5.38
C PRO A 72 -1.00 -11.04 -5.25
N ILE A 73 -1.91 -11.69 -6.00
CA ILE A 73 -2.09 -13.14 -6.01
C ILE A 73 -1.83 -13.64 -7.42
N TRP A 74 -0.99 -14.66 -7.55
CA TRP A 74 -0.73 -15.41 -8.78
C TRP A 74 -1.25 -16.83 -8.64
N VAL A 75 -1.78 -17.38 -9.72
CA VAL A 75 -2.19 -18.79 -9.77
C VAL A 75 -1.33 -19.50 -10.81
N VAL A 76 -0.68 -20.59 -10.42
CA VAL A 76 0.13 -21.44 -11.30
C VAL A 76 -0.60 -22.76 -11.50
N SER A 77 -0.80 -23.19 -12.75
CA SER A 77 -1.44 -24.46 -13.09
C SER A 77 -0.85 -25.10 -14.34
N GLU A 78 -0.84 -26.43 -14.42
CA GLU A 78 -0.52 -27.18 -15.64
C GLU A 78 -1.70 -27.18 -16.63
N VAL A 79 -2.93 -27.23 -16.12
CA VAL A 79 -4.17 -27.34 -16.90
C VAL A 79 -5.19 -26.32 -16.40
N MET A 80 -5.68 -25.46 -17.28
CA MET A 80 -6.78 -24.54 -16.96
C MET A 80 -7.58 -24.15 -18.20
N SER A 81 -8.90 -24.27 -18.12
CA SER A 81 -9.81 -23.84 -19.17
C SER A 81 -9.93 -22.32 -19.23
N SER A 82 -10.33 -21.79 -20.39
CA SER A 82 -10.57 -20.35 -20.57
C SER A 82 -11.61 -19.78 -19.59
N ARG A 83 -12.61 -20.59 -19.20
CA ARG A 83 -13.65 -20.18 -18.26
C ARG A 83 -13.11 -20.03 -16.84
N GLU A 84 -12.27 -20.96 -16.40
CA GLU A 84 -11.62 -20.90 -15.08
C GLU A 84 -10.65 -19.72 -14.99
N ARG A 85 -9.86 -19.49 -16.05
CA ARG A 85 -8.99 -18.31 -16.15
C ARG A 85 -9.79 -17.02 -15.96
N LEU A 86 -10.93 -16.89 -16.63
CA LEU A 86 -11.79 -15.72 -16.50
C LEU A 86 -12.35 -15.57 -15.07
N THR A 87 -12.73 -16.67 -14.43
CA THR A 87 -13.21 -16.65 -13.04
C THR A 87 -12.12 -16.16 -12.08
N PHE A 88 -10.90 -16.67 -12.18
CA PHE A 88 -9.79 -16.21 -11.32
C PHE A 88 -9.48 -14.73 -11.48
N LEU A 89 -9.45 -14.23 -12.73
CA LEU A 89 -9.24 -12.81 -13.00
C LEU A 89 -10.36 -11.96 -12.37
N LYS A 90 -11.63 -12.39 -12.46
CA LYS A 90 -12.76 -11.71 -11.82
C LYS A 90 -12.67 -11.68 -10.29
N LEU A 91 -12.06 -12.70 -9.68
CA LEU A 91 -11.79 -12.74 -8.23
C LEU A 91 -10.58 -11.87 -7.82
N GLY A 92 -9.94 -11.19 -8.77
CA GLY A 92 -8.80 -10.30 -8.49
C GLY A 92 -7.46 -11.04 -8.42
N VAL A 93 -7.34 -12.23 -9.01
CA VAL A 93 -6.03 -12.83 -9.30
C VAL A 93 -5.35 -11.99 -10.37
N LEU A 94 -4.06 -11.71 -10.20
CA LEU A 94 -3.30 -10.84 -11.09
C LEU A 94 -2.98 -11.54 -12.41
N VAL A 95 -2.41 -12.74 -12.32
CA VAL A 95 -1.99 -13.52 -13.49
C VAL A 95 -2.20 -15.00 -13.20
N ILE A 96 -2.62 -15.73 -14.24
CA ILE A 96 -2.69 -17.19 -14.25
C ILE A 96 -1.64 -17.73 -15.21
N ILE A 97 -0.73 -18.54 -14.69
CA ILE A 97 0.48 -18.99 -15.37
C ILE A 97 0.42 -20.48 -15.62
N LYS A 98 0.78 -20.88 -16.84
CA LYS A 98 0.89 -22.28 -17.20
C LYS A 98 2.24 -22.83 -16.76
N LYS A 99 2.25 -23.82 -15.87
CA LYS A 99 3.47 -24.50 -15.42
C LYS A 99 4.11 -25.28 -16.59
N GLY A 100 5.44 -25.23 -16.70
CA GLY A 100 6.21 -25.92 -17.75
C GLY A 100 6.59 -25.07 -18.98
N ILE A 101 6.15 -23.81 -19.06
CA ILE A 101 6.66 -22.81 -20.01
C ILE A 101 7.42 -21.77 -19.19
N PHE A 102 8.65 -21.42 -19.59
CA PHE A 102 9.51 -20.48 -18.88
C PHE A 102 8.84 -19.11 -18.61
N ASP A 103 8.34 -18.94 -17.39
CA ASP A 103 8.47 -17.92 -16.34
C ASP A 103 8.86 -16.43 -16.61
N GLU A 104 8.92 -15.95 -17.85
CA GLU A 104 9.09 -14.50 -18.08
C GLU A 104 7.83 -13.72 -17.65
N GLU A 105 6.64 -14.24 -17.92
CA GLU A 105 5.39 -13.61 -17.47
C GLU A 105 5.27 -13.61 -15.94
N LEU A 106 5.70 -14.68 -15.25
CA LEU A 106 5.69 -14.74 -13.79
C LEU A 106 6.68 -13.72 -13.22
N SER A 107 7.93 -13.75 -13.68
CA SER A 107 8.97 -12.84 -13.19
C SER A 107 8.64 -11.37 -13.48
N LEU A 108 8.19 -11.03 -14.69
CA LEU A 108 7.81 -9.66 -15.04
C LEU A 108 6.56 -9.20 -14.28
N SER A 109 5.54 -10.05 -14.14
CA SER A 109 4.34 -9.69 -13.38
C SER A 109 4.63 -9.54 -11.89
N LEU A 110 5.50 -10.39 -11.32
CA LEU A 110 6.03 -10.24 -9.96
C LEU A 110 6.74 -8.90 -9.81
N VAL A 111 7.74 -8.61 -10.65
CA VAL A 111 8.49 -7.35 -10.58
C VAL A 111 7.57 -6.14 -10.71
N ASN A 112 6.61 -6.17 -11.63
CA ASN A 112 5.67 -5.06 -11.84
C ASN A 112 4.71 -4.88 -10.65
N ALA A 113 4.13 -5.97 -10.14
CA ALA A 113 3.24 -5.92 -8.99
C ALA A 113 3.99 -5.47 -7.73
N LEU A 114 5.19 -5.99 -7.51
CA LEU A 114 6.02 -5.64 -6.36
C LEU A 114 6.52 -4.21 -6.46
N LYS A 115 6.84 -3.68 -7.65
CA LYS A 115 7.09 -2.23 -7.83
C LYS A 115 5.88 -1.39 -7.45
N ILE A 116 4.65 -1.84 -7.74
CA ILE A 116 3.43 -1.12 -7.34
C ILE A 116 3.25 -1.20 -5.81
N VAL A 117 3.46 -2.38 -5.22
CA VAL A 117 3.39 -2.57 -3.76
C VAL A 117 4.48 -1.75 -3.07
N ASP A 118 5.69 -1.72 -3.62
CA ASP A 118 6.82 -0.98 -3.08
C ASP A 118 6.66 0.52 -3.29
N HIS A 119 6.09 0.98 -4.40
CA HIS A 119 5.75 2.39 -4.57
C HIS A 119 4.66 2.82 -3.59
N ARG A 120 3.64 1.98 -3.37
CA ARG A 120 2.64 2.21 -2.31
C ARG A 120 3.27 2.18 -0.92
N ARG A 121 4.15 1.21 -0.62
CA ARG A 121 4.89 1.14 0.64
C ARG A 121 5.90 2.24 0.78
N THR A 122 6.48 2.78 -0.28
CA THR A 122 7.42 3.89 -0.22
C THR A 122 6.64 5.17 0.00
N ILE A 123 5.46 5.35 -0.60
CA ILE A 123 4.52 6.41 -0.24
C ILE A 123 4.04 6.25 1.22
N THR A 124 3.76 5.03 1.67
CA THR A 124 3.30 4.75 3.04
C THR A 124 4.46 4.75 4.07
N ASN A 125 5.69 4.39 3.70
CA ASN A 125 6.88 4.39 4.56
C ASN A 125 7.59 5.73 4.52
N THR A 126 7.50 6.54 3.47
CA THR A 126 7.79 7.99 3.59
C THR A 126 6.72 8.69 4.43
N ARG A 127 5.49 8.16 4.47
CA ARG A 127 4.45 8.58 5.44
C ARG A 127 4.70 8.10 6.89
N ILE A 128 5.40 6.97 7.12
CA ILE A 128 5.65 6.39 8.46
C ILE A 128 7.09 6.70 8.98
N LEU A 129 8.08 6.91 8.10
CA LEU A 129 9.47 7.22 8.44
C LEU A 129 9.79 8.72 8.46
N SER A 130 8.84 9.60 8.14
CA SER A 130 8.80 10.84 8.90
C SER A 130 8.22 10.53 10.27
N GLN A 131 9.00 9.81 11.08
CA GLN A 131 8.90 9.96 12.53
C GLN A 131 9.31 11.38 12.81
N SER A 132 8.35 12.28 12.69
CA SER A 132 8.50 13.56 13.32
C SER A 132 8.82 13.29 14.76
N LYS A 133 9.93 13.84 15.28
CA LYS A 133 10.31 13.55 16.67
C LYS A 133 9.18 13.83 17.65
N ASN A 134 8.19 14.65 17.29
CA ASN A 134 7.12 15.10 18.15
C ASN A 134 5.68 14.75 17.69
N ILE A 135 5.51 14.14 16.50
CA ILE A 135 4.19 13.94 15.87
C ILE A 135 4.05 12.51 15.32
N GLU A 136 2.92 11.87 15.60
CA GLU A 136 2.54 10.57 15.06
C GLU A 136 1.28 10.70 14.20
N ILE A 137 1.35 10.18 12.98
CA ILE A 137 0.26 10.25 12.00
C ILE A 137 -0.55 8.96 12.05
N ILE A 138 -1.86 9.08 12.29
CA ILE A 138 -2.81 7.96 12.38
C ILE A 138 -3.77 8.01 11.19
N ASP A 139 -3.46 7.24 10.15
CA ASP A 139 -4.22 7.23 8.88
C ASP A 139 -5.64 6.68 9.02
N SER A 140 -5.82 5.64 9.86
CA SER A 140 -7.08 4.92 10.02
C SER A 140 -8.27 5.77 10.46
N ASN A 141 -8.01 6.90 11.13
CA ASN A 141 -9.03 7.83 11.61
C ASN A 141 -8.75 9.29 11.19
N CYS A 142 -7.89 9.52 10.18
CA CYS A 142 -7.51 10.86 9.74
C CYS A 142 -7.07 11.77 10.91
N SER A 143 -6.23 11.25 11.81
CA SER A 143 -5.88 11.94 13.04
C SER A 143 -4.38 12.05 13.24
N ILE A 144 -3.99 12.99 14.10
CA ILE A 144 -2.60 13.22 14.48
C ILE A 144 -2.48 13.15 15.99
N ARG A 145 -1.49 12.42 16.49
CA ARG A 145 -1.16 12.35 17.91
C ARG A 145 0.16 13.06 18.17
N PHE A 146 0.16 13.94 19.16
CA PHE A 146 1.37 14.62 19.64
C PHE A 146 1.99 13.85 20.80
N LYS A 147 3.30 14.05 21.04
CA LYS A 147 4.02 13.39 22.14
C LYS A 147 3.39 13.59 23.53
N GLU A 148 2.68 14.70 23.72
CA GLU A 148 1.98 15.05 24.95
C GLU A 148 0.64 14.28 25.12
N GLY A 149 0.31 13.38 24.18
CA GLY A 149 -0.89 12.53 24.22
C GLY A 149 -2.13 13.17 23.61
N GLN A 150 -2.06 14.43 23.17
CA GLN A 150 -3.16 15.12 22.49
C GLN A 150 -3.41 14.52 21.10
N ILE A 151 -4.69 14.30 20.77
CA ILE A 151 -5.11 13.76 19.47
C ILE A 151 -5.97 14.79 18.77
N VAL A 152 -5.59 15.13 17.54
CA VAL A 152 -6.30 16.10 16.70
C VAL A 152 -6.97 15.37 15.55
N HIS A 153 -8.29 15.48 15.48
CA HIS A 153 -9.09 14.89 14.41
C HIS A 153 -9.22 15.85 13.22
N LEU A 154 -8.75 15.41 12.05
CA LEU A 154 -8.75 16.20 10.83
C LEU A 154 -9.79 15.69 9.83
N THR A 155 -10.28 16.59 8.97
CA THR A 155 -11.03 16.16 7.78
C THR A 155 -10.07 15.51 6.79
N ARG A 156 -10.59 14.77 5.81
CA ARG A 156 -9.75 14.05 4.83
C ARG A 156 -8.78 14.96 4.07
N LEU A 157 -9.20 16.17 3.70
CA LEU A 157 -8.35 17.14 3.01
C LEU A 157 -7.30 17.73 3.95
N GLU A 158 -7.69 18.06 5.18
CA GLU A 158 -6.79 18.61 6.20
C GLU A 158 -5.70 17.59 6.58
N PHE A 159 -6.11 16.33 6.72
CA PHE A 159 -5.20 15.22 6.97
C PHE A 159 -4.21 15.04 5.82
N GLN A 160 -4.70 15.06 4.57
CA GLN A 160 -3.86 14.98 3.38
C GLN A 160 -2.84 16.14 3.34
N LEU A 161 -3.24 17.37 3.67
CA LEU A 161 -2.32 18.52 3.75
C LEU A 161 -1.18 18.26 4.74
N ILE A 162 -1.50 17.88 5.99
CA ILE A 162 -0.46 17.60 6.98
C ILE A 162 0.44 16.49 6.51
N LEU A 163 -0.15 15.44 5.97
CA LEU A 163 0.57 14.29 5.49
C LEU A 163 1.58 14.66 4.40
N GLU A 164 1.22 15.54 3.46
CA GLU A 164 2.13 16.00 2.41
C GLU A 164 3.27 16.85 2.99
N LEU A 165 2.99 17.72 3.97
CA LEU A 165 4.02 18.50 4.64
C LEU A 165 4.93 17.65 5.53
N ALA A 166 4.40 16.58 6.10
CA ALA A 166 5.14 15.66 6.95
C ALA A 166 6.08 14.74 6.16
N LYS A 167 5.95 14.61 4.83
CA LYS A 167 6.91 13.79 4.05
C LYS A 167 8.34 14.34 4.10
N GLU A 168 8.49 15.65 4.16
CA GLU A 168 9.77 16.34 4.22
C GLU A 168 9.71 17.47 5.27
N PRO A 169 9.83 17.14 6.57
CA PRO A 169 9.75 18.14 7.63
C PRO A 169 10.89 19.15 7.51
N ASN A 170 10.63 20.38 7.95
CA ASN A 170 11.53 21.53 7.82
C ASN A 170 11.87 21.92 6.37
N LYS A 171 11.15 21.39 5.37
CA LYS A 171 11.23 21.81 3.97
C LYS A 171 9.90 22.43 3.52
N ALA A 172 10.01 23.54 2.81
CA ALA A 172 8.84 24.23 2.28
C ALA A 172 8.36 23.57 0.98
N VAL A 173 7.10 23.10 1.00
CA VAL A 173 6.37 22.56 -0.16
C VAL A 173 5.62 23.71 -0.82
N SER A 174 5.67 23.79 -2.15
CA SER A 174 5.12 24.94 -2.87
C SER A 174 3.59 24.94 -2.91
N TYR A 175 3.00 26.12 -3.13
CA TYR A 175 1.54 26.24 -3.31
C TYR A 175 1.02 25.37 -4.48
N GLU A 176 1.74 25.36 -5.60
CA GLU A 176 1.39 24.58 -6.79
C GLU A 176 1.44 23.08 -6.53
N GLU A 177 2.52 22.60 -5.91
CA GLU A 177 2.67 21.20 -5.49
C GLU A 177 1.55 20.79 -4.54
N LEU A 178 1.31 21.58 -3.49
CA LEU A 178 0.27 21.27 -2.49
C LEU A 178 -1.13 21.22 -3.13
N THR A 179 -1.47 22.18 -3.99
CA THR A 179 -2.78 22.16 -4.67
C THR A 179 -2.94 20.92 -5.56
N THR A 180 -1.88 20.55 -6.28
CA THR A 180 -1.88 19.38 -7.17
C THR A 180 -1.93 18.06 -6.37
N LEU A 181 -1.22 17.97 -5.24
CA LEU A 181 -1.19 16.75 -4.42
C LEU A 181 -2.49 16.51 -3.64
N ILE A 182 -3.20 17.57 -3.27
CA ILE A 182 -4.44 17.47 -2.48
C ILE A 182 -5.67 17.33 -3.39
N TRP A 183 -5.73 18.06 -4.50
CA TRP A 183 -6.90 18.13 -5.37
C TRP A 183 -6.67 17.63 -6.81
N SER A 184 -5.47 17.20 -7.18
CA SER A 184 -5.14 16.77 -8.55
C SER A 184 -5.57 17.83 -9.58
N ASP A 185 -6.23 17.44 -10.67
CA ASP A 185 -6.73 18.35 -11.72
C ASP A 185 -8.12 18.94 -11.42
N SER A 186 -8.69 18.71 -10.24
CA SER A 186 -10.05 19.16 -9.91
C SER A 186 -10.14 20.64 -9.52
N VAL A 187 -9.01 21.29 -9.30
CA VAL A 187 -8.90 22.71 -8.91
C VAL A 187 -7.81 23.37 -9.75
N PRO A 188 -7.97 24.64 -10.16
CA PRO A 188 -6.89 25.37 -10.83
C PRO A 188 -5.59 25.34 -10.03
N LYS A 189 -4.48 25.08 -10.72
CA LYS A 189 -3.14 25.12 -10.12
C LYS A 189 -2.91 26.48 -9.49
N GLY A 190 -2.43 26.49 -8.23
CA GLY A 190 -2.12 27.73 -7.53
C GLY A 190 -3.34 28.44 -6.92
N ASP A 191 -4.45 27.74 -6.65
CA ASP A 191 -5.51 28.27 -5.80
C ASP A 191 -5.06 28.39 -4.33
N ILE A 192 -4.32 29.47 -4.06
CA ILE A 192 -3.76 29.81 -2.75
C ILE A 192 -4.87 30.01 -1.72
N TYR A 193 -6.06 30.47 -2.12
CA TYR A 193 -7.16 30.76 -1.19
C TYR A 193 -7.72 29.48 -0.57
N ARG A 194 -7.97 28.44 -1.38
CA ARG A 194 -8.46 27.14 -0.88
C ARG A 194 -7.45 26.49 0.06
N LEU A 195 -6.17 26.52 -0.33
CA LEU A 195 -5.10 25.99 0.50
C LEU A 195 -4.92 26.78 1.81
N ALA A 196 -5.03 28.11 1.77
CA ALA A 196 -4.97 28.97 2.96
C ALA A 196 -6.12 28.69 3.93
N ASN A 197 -7.35 28.46 3.42
CA ASN A 197 -8.49 28.05 4.25
C ASN A 197 -8.24 26.69 4.92
N LEU A 198 -7.64 25.74 4.21
CA LEU A 198 -7.30 24.44 4.76
C LEU A 198 -6.29 24.57 5.92
N VAL A 199 -5.22 25.33 5.70
CA VAL A 199 -4.22 25.62 6.74
C VAL A 199 -4.84 26.37 7.93
N PHE A 200 -5.77 27.30 7.68
CA PHE A 200 -6.49 28.02 8.73
C PHE A 200 -7.30 27.06 9.62
N ASN A 201 -8.03 26.13 9.02
CA ASN A 201 -8.83 25.13 9.76
C ASN A 201 -7.94 24.20 10.57
N VAL A 202 -6.83 23.72 10.00
CA VAL A 202 -5.88 22.88 10.75
C VAL A 202 -5.33 23.66 11.95
N ARG A 203 -4.83 24.89 11.76
CA ARG A 203 -4.33 25.73 12.85
C ARG A 203 -5.39 26.04 13.92
N LYS A 204 -6.66 26.14 13.53
CA LYS A 204 -7.77 26.30 14.48
C LYS A 204 -7.92 25.06 15.35
N LYS A 205 -7.96 23.86 14.75
CA LYS A 205 -8.05 22.58 15.47
C LYS A 205 -6.87 22.33 16.38
N LEU A 206 -5.66 22.68 15.94
CA LEU A 206 -4.46 22.63 16.79
C LEU A 206 -4.63 23.50 18.06
N ARG A 207 -5.12 24.73 17.92
CA ARG A 207 -5.38 25.61 19.07
C ARG A 207 -6.46 25.07 20.01
N GLU A 208 -7.52 24.47 19.48
CA GLU A 208 -8.59 23.88 20.29
C GLU A 208 -8.05 22.76 21.20
N GLU A 209 -7.04 22.02 20.72
CA GLU A 209 -6.35 20.97 21.46
C GLU A 209 -5.09 21.47 22.22
N ASN A 210 -4.95 22.79 22.40
CA ASN A 210 -3.82 23.46 23.08
C ASN A 210 -2.43 23.22 22.44
N ILE A 211 -2.39 22.93 21.15
CA ILE A 211 -1.15 22.75 20.37
C ILE A 211 -0.78 24.05 19.67
N ASP A 212 0.51 24.38 19.65
CA ASP A 212 1.00 25.58 18.96
C ASP A 212 0.75 25.48 17.43
N PRO A 213 -0.11 26.34 16.84
CA PRO A 213 -0.35 26.36 15.41
C PRO A 213 0.87 26.80 14.58
N SER A 214 1.93 27.32 15.22
CA SER A 214 3.18 27.69 14.56
C SER A 214 3.93 26.50 13.96
N ILE A 215 3.54 25.28 14.33
CA ILE A 215 4.06 24.03 13.76
C ILE A 215 3.88 23.95 12.24
N ILE A 216 2.84 24.59 11.69
CA ILE A 216 2.70 24.79 10.26
C ILE A 216 3.13 26.23 9.98
N LYS A 217 4.31 26.43 9.38
CA LYS A 217 4.83 27.75 9.01
C LYS A 217 4.42 28.12 7.59
N THR A 218 4.05 29.39 7.42
CA THR A 218 3.88 29.98 6.09
C THR A 218 5.24 30.50 5.63
N ILE A 219 5.74 29.98 4.51
CA ILE A 219 6.96 30.48 3.86
C ILE A 219 6.53 31.36 2.69
N ARG A 220 6.62 32.68 2.90
CA ARG A 220 6.09 33.69 1.99
C ARG A 220 6.60 33.46 0.56
N SER A 221 5.69 33.52 -0.42
CA SER A 221 5.97 33.33 -1.85
C SER A 221 6.47 31.94 -2.25
N ARG A 222 6.53 30.99 -1.32
CA ARG A 222 6.92 29.60 -1.59
C ARG A 222 5.77 28.65 -1.30
N GLY A 223 5.28 28.62 -0.06
CA GLY A 223 4.22 27.71 0.34
C GLY A 223 4.16 27.49 1.84
N TYR A 224 4.04 26.23 2.25
CA TYR A 224 3.91 25.84 3.66
C TYR A 224 4.97 24.82 4.05
N MET A 225 5.26 24.76 5.35
CA MET A 225 6.29 23.90 5.92
C MET A 225 5.81 23.38 7.26
N LEU A 226 5.99 22.10 7.52
CA LEU A 226 5.86 21.53 8.86
C LEU A 226 7.19 21.68 9.59
N THR A 227 7.18 22.24 10.79
CA THR A 227 8.37 22.32 11.67
C THR A 227 8.27 21.29 12.77
N GLU A 228 9.41 20.66 13.09
CA GLU A 228 9.54 19.66 14.15
C GLU A 228 10.51 20.06 15.25
#